data_AF-A0AAU6X4X3-F1
#
_entry.id   AF-A0AAU6X4X3-F1
#
_cell.length_a   1.000
_cell.length_b   1.000
_cell.length_c   1.000
_cell.angle_alpha   90.00
_cell.angle_beta   90.00
_cell.angle_gamma   90.00
#
_symmetry.space_group_name_H-M   'P 1'
#
loop_
_entity.id
_entity.type
_entity.pdbx_description
1 polymer ?
#
loop_
_entity_poly.entity_id
_entity_poly.type
_entity_poly.pdbx_seq_one_letter_code
_entity_poly.pdbx_strand_id
1 'polypeptide(L)'
;MNDNKSPETEILKAAETNNDIVDPAKAGDKTEQDEVITTTPEQPEDKQEVPNDEGSSPWDIAKAEKDLLASFANDSETDLLKVLKDNSFLFYDLYDRKYGIQPVFRELNFGAEFRCDFAWLNDKSSGPEWVLVELEKPKMSLFNADGKPTAKLQGALEQVKTWDQYFEENKGEAKRIFGAVAEFRFILVAGSGEHWGTEHAQKWRIYNHKRFHIEIRSMDTFLRAIKVAKEHPAELWSFKEKPVTLPHTRLESYWRDYDYMDRWRQVID
;
A
#
# COMPACT_ATOMS: atom_id res chain seq x y z
N MET A 1 51.32 47.44 0.26
CA MET A 1 51.34 46.11 0.92
C MET A 1 49.98 45.49 0.67
N ASN A 2 49.71 45.15 -0.59
CA ASN A 2 49.94 43.85 -1.24
C ASN A 2 48.84 42.85 -0.90
N ASP A 3 47.69 43.08 -1.56
CA ASP A 3 46.69 42.07 -1.86
C ASP A 3 47.25 41.10 -2.90
N ASN A 4 47.17 39.81 -2.58
CA ASN A 4 47.64 38.73 -3.43
C ASN A 4 46.43 38.17 -4.21
N LYS A 5 46.29 38.58 -5.47
CA LYS A 5 45.52 37.86 -6.49
C LYS A 5 46.52 37.32 -7.51
N SER A 6 46.46 36.02 -7.78
CA SER A 6 47.04 35.43 -8.98
C SER A 6 46.01 34.50 -9.65
N PRO A 7 46.06 34.34 -10.99
CA PRO A 7 44.97 33.85 -11.84
C PRO A 7 45.28 32.44 -12.41
N GLU A 8 44.36 31.90 -13.22
CA GLU A 8 44.56 31.22 -14.52
C GLU A 8 43.25 30.48 -14.91
N THR A 9 42.55 30.88 -16.00
CA THR A 9 42.56 30.35 -17.40
C THR A 9 42.11 28.88 -17.50
N GLU A 10 41.33 28.37 -18.46
CA GLU A 10 40.71 28.75 -19.74
C GLU A 10 39.80 27.50 -20.04
N ILE A 11 38.67 27.49 -20.74
CA ILE A 11 38.46 27.53 -22.20
C ILE A 11 36.94 27.32 -22.37
N LEU A 12 36.26 28.17 -23.13
CA LEU A 12 35.18 27.78 -24.05
C LEU A 12 34.93 28.97 -24.99
N LYS A 13 35.29 28.78 -26.26
CA LYS A 13 35.01 29.72 -27.35
C LYS A 13 34.09 29.07 -28.37
N ALA A 14 33.13 29.90 -28.78
CA ALA A 14 32.53 30.04 -30.11
C ALA A 14 31.57 28.95 -30.61
N ALA A 15 30.32 29.36 -30.87
CA ALA A 15 29.90 29.74 -32.22
C ALA A 15 28.47 30.33 -32.20
N GLU A 16 28.34 31.59 -32.62
CA GLU A 16 27.13 32.16 -33.21
C GLU A 16 27.42 32.36 -34.70
N THR A 17 26.47 32.02 -35.58
CA THR A 17 26.12 32.81 -36.78
C THR A 17 24.83 32.28 -37.44
N ASN A 18 23.77 33.06 -37.29
CA ASN A 18 22.85 33.61 -38.29
C ASN A 18 22.61 32.91 -39.66
N ASN A 19 21.31 32.63 -39.87
CA ASN A 19 20.39 33.12 -40.90
C ASN A 19 20.49 32.72 -42.40
N ASP A 20 19.24 32.58 -42.90
CA ASP A 20 18.72 32.76 -44.26
C ASP A 20 18.91 31.61 -45.26
N ILE A 21 17.77 31.05 -45.72
CA ILE A 21 17.53 30.69 -47.13
C ILE A 21 16.02 30.77 -47.43
N VAL A 22 15.79 31.25 -48.64
CA VAL A 22 14.57 31.72 -49.30
C VAL A 22 13.78 30.59 -49.99
N ASP A 23 12.49 30.89 -50.16
CA ASP A 23 11.35 30.26 -50.86
C ASP A 23 11.54 30.03 -52.40
N PRO A 24 10.52 29.65 -53.20
CA PRO A 24 10.03 28.30 -53.54
C PRO A 24 10.20 27.91 -55.04
N ALA A 25 9.94 26.64 -55.39
CA ALA A 25 9.70 26.24 -56.78
C ALA A 25 8.55 25.22 -56.92
N LYS A 26 7.60 25.55 -57.81
CA LYS A 26 6.49 24.73 -58.29
C LYS A 26 6.97 23.63 -59.27
N ALA A 27 6.32 22.46 -59.24
CA ALA A 27 5.75 21.78 -60.41
C ALA A 27 5.00 20.51 -59.94
N GLY A 28 3.75 20.34 -60.38
CA GLY A 28 2.95 19.15 -60.07
C GLY A 28 3.04 18.06 -61.13
N ASP A 29 2.51 16.88 -60.85
CA ASP A 29 1.55 16.14 -61.69
C ASP A 29 1.02 14.90 -60.94
N LYS A 30 -0.30 14.67 -61.09
CA LYS A 30 -1.06 13.39 -61.17
C LYS A 30 -0.94 12.24 -60.16
N THR A 31 -2.16 11.81 -59.75
CA THR A 31 -2.69 10.43 -59.55
C THR A 31 -1.99 9.55 -58.50
N GLU A 32 -2.66 8.85 -57.59
CA GLU A 32 -3.81 7.96 -57.74
C GLU A 32 -4.48 7.78 -56.35
N GLN A 33 -5.78 7.49 -56.36
CA GLN A 33 -6.58 7.21 -55.17
C GLN A 33 -6.32 5.78 -54.70
N ASP A 34 -6.01 5.59 -53.42
CA ASP A 34 -6.24 4.33 -52.72
C ASP A 34 -6.95 4.61 -51.39
N GLU A 35 -8.21 4.19 -51.32
CA GLU A 35 -9.05 4.20 -50.12
C GLU A 35 -8.51 3.18 -49.11
N VAL A 36 -7.90 3.66 -48.03
CA VAL A 36 -7.59 2.84 -46.86
C VAL A 36 -8.85 2.72 -46.01
N ILE A 37 -9.59 1.63 -46.21
CA ILE A 37 -10.67 1.19 -45.34
C ILE A 37 -10.06 0.82 -43.97
N THR A 38 -10.17 1.72 -43.01
CA THR A 38 -9.88 1.45 -41.60
C THR A 38 -11.12 0.82 -40.98
N THR A 39 -11.16 -0.51 -40.95
CA THR A 39 -12.11 -1.24 -40.09
C THR A 39 -11.52 -1.33 -38.68
N THR A 40 -12.05 -0.53 -37.77
CA THR A 40 -11.85 -0.67 -36.34
C THR A 40 -12.53 -1.97 -35.90
N PRO A 41 -11.84 -2.93 -35.26
CA PRO A 41 -12.51 -4.09 -34.69
C PRO A 41 -13.22 -3.65 -33.40
N GLU A 42 -14.55 -3.68 -33.40
CA GLU A 42 -15.35 -3.68 -32.17
C GLU A 42 -14.90 -4.85 -31.30
N GLN A 43 -14.30 -4.53 -30.15
CA GLN A 43 -14.11 -5.47 -29.06
C GLN A 43 -15.49 -5.81 -28.50
N PRO A 44 -15.86 -7.10 -28.35
CA PRO A 44 -17.08 -7.43 -27.63
C PRO A 44 -16.90 -7.03 -26.17
N GLU A 45 -17.78 -6.15 -25.68
CA GLU A 45 -17.95 -5.88 -24.25
C GLU A 45 -18.41 -7.18 -23.57
N ASP A 46 -17.46 -7.99 -23.16
CA ASP A 46 -17.70 -9.13 -22.28
C ASP A 46 -17.99 -8.55 -20.88
N LYS A 47 -19.24 -8.15 -20.67
CA LYS A 47 -19.79 -7.93 -19.34
C LYS A 47 -19.81 -9.30 -18.66
N GLN A 48 -18.70 -9.66 -18.04
CA GLN A 48 -18.69 -10.74 -17.06
C GLN A 48 -19.71 -10.36 -15.99
N GLU A 49 -20.87 -11.01 -16.07
CA GLU A 49 -21.88 -10.99 -15.01
C GLU A 49 -21.21 -11.49 -13.75
N VAL A 50 -20.91 -10.55 -12.84
CA VAL A 50 -20.50 -10.88 -11.47
C VAL A 50 -21.64 -11.71 -10.89
N PRO A 51 -21.40 -12.94 -10.42
CA PRO A 51 -22.46 -13.77 -9.87
C PRO A 51 -23.15 -13.00 -8.74
N ASN A 52 -24.47 -12.83 -8.86
CA ASN A 52 -25.33 -12.40 -7.76
C ASN A 52 -25.32 -13.50 -6.69
N ASP A 53 -24.26 -13.55 -5.89
CA ASP A 53 -24.23 -14.29 -4.65
C ASP A 53 -25.03 -13.49 -3.61
N GLU A 54 -26.36 -13.67 -3.64
CA GLU A 54 -27.28 -13.36 -2.55
C GLU A 54 -27.04 -14.25 -1.30
N GLY A 55 -25.87 -14.89 -1.18
CA GLY A 55 -25.36 -15.44 0.06
C GLY A 55 -25.27 -14.34 1.12
N SER A 56 -26.05 -14.52 2.19
CA SER A 56 -25.99 -13.78 3.45
C SER A 56 -24.53 -13.41 3.78
N SER A 57 -24.27 -12.12 3.99
CA SER A 57 -22.97 -11.65 4.47
C SER A 57 -22.52 -12.50 5.66
N PRO A 58 -21.28 -13.01 5.69
CA PRO A 58 -20.75 -13.73 6.85
C PRO A 58 -20.53 -12.81 8.06
N TRP A 59 -20.62 -11.50 7.85
CA TRP A 59 -20.45 -10.48 8.89
C TRP A 59 -21.78 -9.81 9.26
N ASP A 60 -21.94 -9.54 10.56
CA ASP A 60 -22.91 -8.59 11.07
C ASP A 60 -22.35 -7.17 10.96
N ILE A 61 -22.63 -6.52 9.82
CA ILE A 61 -22.09 -5.19 9.49
C ILE A 61 -22.53 -4.12 10.49
N ALA A 62 -23.77 -4.21 11.00
CA ALA A 62 -24.29 -3.25 11.96
C ALA A 62 -23.57 -3.36 13.31
N LYS A 63 -23.32 -4.59 13.77
CA LYS A 63 -22.51 -4.82 14.98
C LYS A 63 -21.06 -4.40 14.78
N ALA A 64 -20.44 -4.75 13.65
CA ALA A 64 -19.07 -4.37 13.34
C ALA A 64 -18.88 -2.85 13.34
N GLU A 65 -19.80 -2.10 12.72
CA GLU A 65 -19.79 -0.64 12.75
C GLU A 65 -19.92 -0.08 14.17
N LYS A 66 -20.89 -0.60 14.94
CA LYS A 66 -21.12 -0.15 16.32
C LYS A 66 -19.89 -0.36 17.18
N ASP A 67 -19.28 -1.54 17.11
CA ASP A 67 -18.11 -1.88 17.93
C ASP A 67 -16.88 -1.07 17.47
N LEU A 68 -16.71 -0.85 16.17
CA LEU A 68 -15.65 0.00 15.62
C LEU A 68 -15.78 1.45 16.14
N LEU A 69 -16.97 2.04 16.03
CA LEU A 69 -17.24 3.39 16.53
C LEU A 69 -17.05 3.48 18.05
N ALA A 70 -17.43 2.44 18.80
CA ALA A 70 -17.17 2.38 20.24
C ALA A 70 -15.68 2.36 20.56
N SER A 71 -14.87 1.59 19.82
CA SER A 71 -13.41 1.57 19.99
C SER A 71 -12.79 2.96 19.76
N PHE A 72 -13.29 3.70 18.76
CA PHE A 72 -12.83 5.05 18.45
C PHE A 72 -13.26 6.04 19.54
N ALA A 73 -14.51 5.96 20.00
CA ALA A 73 -15.03 6.81 21.06
C ALA A 73 -14.20 6.63 22.36
N ASN A 74 -13.89 5.38 22.70
CA ASN A 74 -13.13 5.00 23.88
C ASN A 74 -11.61 5.17 23.74
N ASP A 75 -11.11 5.53 22.56
CA ASP A 75 -9.68 5.59 22.25
C ASP A 75 -8.92 4.29 22.62
N SER A 76 -9.56 3.16 22.32
CA SER A 76 -9.14 1.83 22.77
C SER A 76 -8.60 1.00 21.61
N GLU A 77 -7.28 0.88 21.55
CA GLU A 77 -6.58 0.00 20.62
C GLU A 77 -6.96 -1.48 20.84
N THR A 78 -7.10 -1.91 22.10
CA THR A 78 -7.53 -3.28 22.42
C THR A 78 -8.92 -3.59 21.87
N ASP A 79 -9.87 -2.66 21.98
CA ASP A 79 -11.20 -2.84 21.41
C ASP A 79 -11.16 -2.81 19.88
N LEU A 80 -10.37 -1.91 19.30
CA LEU A 80 -10.17 -1.83 17.84
C LEU A 80 -9.64 -3.17 17.30
N LEU A 81 -8.55 -3.69 17.88
CA LEU A 81 -7.97 -4.97 17.52
C LEU A 81 -9.00 -6.09 17.62
N LYS A 82 -9.84 -6.10 18.67
CA LYS A 82 -10.90 -7.10 18.82
C LYS A 82 -11.90 -7.08 17.67
N VAL A 83 -12.35 -5.90 17.23
CA VAL A 83 -13.30 -5.78 16.11
C VAL A 83 -12.67 -6.26 14.81
N LEU A 84 -11.42 -5.88 14.55
CA LEU A 84 -10.70 -6.25 13.33
C LEU A 84 -10.45 -7.76 13.24
N LYS A 85 -10.24 -8.44 14.37
CA LYS A 85 -10.01 -9.89 14.41
C LYS A 85 -11.14 -10.69 13.75
N ASP A 86 -12.38 -10.27 13.99
CA ASP A 86 -13.59 -11.00 13.60
C ASP A 86 -14.16 -10.54 12.24
N ASN A 87 -13.59 -9.50 11.63
CA ASN A 87 -14.18 -8.81 10.47
C ASN A 87 -13.12 -8.47 9.41
N SER A 88 -12.72 -9.45 8.60
CA SER A 88 -11.65 -9.24 7.60
C SER A 88 -11.98 -8.16 6.56
N PHE A 89 -13.28 -7.94 6.27
CA PHE A 89 -13.69 -6.89 5.34
C PHE A 89 -13.26 -5.49 5.79
N LEU A 90 -12.98 -5.26 7.09
CA LEU A 90 -12.49 -3.97 7.57
C LEU A 90 -11.12 -3.60 6.99
N PHE A 91 -10.34 -4.59 6.53
CA PHE A 91 -9.07 -4.36 5.85
C PHE A 91 -9.25 -3.96 4.38
N TYR A 92 -10.49 -3.89 3.87
CA TYR A 92 -10.78 -3.65 2.46
C TYR A 92 -9.95 -2.49 1.90
N ASP A 93 -10.00 -1.31 2.52
CA ASP A 93 -9.32 -0.10 2.04
C ASP A 93 -7.77 -0.15 2.12
N LEU A 94 -7.21 -1.11 2.87
CA LEU A 94 -5.77 -1.33 2.99
C LEU A 94 -5.20 -2.27 1.90
N TYR A 95 -6.02 -3.17 1.36
CA TYR A 95 -5.59 -4.03 0.24
C TYR A 95 -5.51 -3.22 -1.05
N ASP A 96 -4.42 -3.31 -1.81
CA ASP A 96 -4.40 -2.70 -3.15
C ASP A 96 -5.21 -3.55 -4.15
N ARG A 97 -5.00 -4.87 -4.10
CA ARG A 97 -5.71 -5.85 -4.94
C ARG A 97 -6.89 -6.42 -4.16
N LYS A 98 -8.11 -6.17 -4.65
CA LYS A 98 -9.34 -6.68 -4.02
C LYS A 98 -9.75 -8.07 -4.50
N TYR A 99 -9.24 -8.54 -5.64
CA TYR A 99 -9.62 -9.84 -6.21
C TYR A 99 -8.65 -10.94 -5.75
N GLY A 100 -9.17 -12.03 -5.20
CA GLY A 100 -8.36 -13.17 -4.75
C GLY A 100 -7.41 -12.82 -3.61
N ILE A 101 -7.92 -12.14 -2.58
CA ILE A 101 -7.10 -11.76 -1.42
C ILE A 101 -6.55 -12.99 -0.70
N GLN A 102 -5.40 -12.83 -0.06
CA GLN A 102 -4.90 -13.81 0.90
C GLN A 102 -5.42 -13.51 2.31
N PRO A 103 -5.49 -14.52 3.21
CA PRO A 103 -5.96 -14.31 4.57
C PRO A 103 -5.11 -13.29 5.33
N VAL A 104 -5.75 -12.49 6.17
CA VAL A 104 -5.05 -11.62 7.14
C VAL A 104 -4.66 -12.47 8.35
N PHE A 105 -3.37 -12.49 8.68
CA PHE A 105 -2.83 -13.07 9.91
C PHE A 105 -2.72 -12.01 10.99
N ARG A 106 -2.87 -12.41 12.26
CA ARG A 106 -2.81 -11.50 13.41
C ARG A 106 -1.75 -11.89 14.42
N GLU A 107 -1.22 -10.87 15.10
CA GLU A 107 -0.36 -10.98 16.27
C GLU A 107 0.89 -11.83 15.97
N LEU A 108 1.61 -11.48 14.90
CA LEU A 108 2.83 -12.15 14.48
C LEU A 108 3.96 -11.76 15.43
N ASN A 109 4.67 -12.73 16.00
CA ASN A 109 5.81 -12.49 16.89
C ASN A 109 7.11 -12.91 16.21
N PHE A 110 8.15 -12.09 16.35
CA PHE A 110 9.49 -12.34 15.78
C PHE A 110 10.58 -11.64 16.60
N GLY A 111 11.83 -12.09 16.47
CA GLY A 111 12.98 -11.46 17.14
C GLY A 111 12.90 -11.38 18.66
N ALA A 112 12.17 -12.30 19.29
CA ALA A 112 11.89 -12.38 20.72
C ALA A 112 11.08 -11.20 21.33
N GLU A 113 11.13 -10.01 20.73
CA GLU A 113 10.57 -8.77 21.29
C GLU A 113 9.61 -8.05 20.34
N PHE A 114 9.59 -8.39 19.06
CA PHE A 114 8.72 -7.74 18.09
C PHE A 114 7.39 -8.45 17.96
N ARG A 115 6.36 -7.63 17.82
CA ARG A 115 5.01 -8.06 17.50
C ARG A 115 4.45 -7.14 16.43
N CYS A 116 3.88 -7.74 15.39
CA CYS A 116 3.12 -7.05 14.36
C CYS A 116 1.63 -7.39 14.51
N ASP A 117 0.77 -6.38 14.43
CA ASP A 117 -0.67 -6.56 14.63
C ASP A 117 -1.29 -7.43 13.55
N PHE A 118 -1.04 -7.11 12.28
CA PHE A 118 -1.58 -7.85 11.15
C PHE A 118 -0.59 -7.99 10.00
N ALA A 119 -0.66 -9.12 9.30
CA ALA A 119 0.09 -9.29 8.07
C ALA A 119 -0.67 -10.12 7.04
N TRP A 120 -0.39 -9.92 5.76
CA TRP A 120 -0.87 -10.80 4.69
C TRP A 120 0.11 -10.86 3.54
N LEU A 121 -0.09 -11.86 2.68
CA LEU A 121 0.68 -12.03 1.45
C LEU A 121 -0.02 -11.36 0.27
N ASN A 122 0.73 -10.58 -0.50
CA ASN A 122 0.38 -10.20 -1.86
C ASN A 122 1.19 -11.09 -2.83
N ASP A 123 0.47 -11.90 -3.60
CA ASP A 123 1.01 -12.93 -4.51
C ASP A 123 1.40 -12.36 -5.88
N LYS A 124 2.29 -11.35 -5.89
CA LYS A 124 2.71 -10.67 -7.12
C LYS A 124 3.56 -11.58 -8.01
N SER A 125 3.52 -11.33 -9.33
CA SER A 125 4.38 -12.04 -10.30
C SER A 125 5.87 -11.69 -10.14
N SER A 126 6.19 -10.56 -9.52
CA SER A 126 7.56 -10.15 -9.17
C SER A 126 8.11 -10.84 -7.92
N GLY A 127 7.27 -11.57 -7.19
CA GLY A 127 7.65 -12.28 -5.97
C GLY A 127 6.71 -12.01 -4.79
N PRO A 128 6.83 -12.77 -3.69
CA PRO A 128 5.96 -12.63 -2.52
C PRO A 128 6.20 -11.27 -1.83
N GLU A 129 5.20 -10.40 -1.82
CA GLU A 129 5.20 -9.19 -0.99
C GLU A 129 4.45 -9.49 0.32
N TRP A 130 5.13 -9.38 1.45
CA TRP A 130 4.45 -9.46 2.75
C TRP A 130 4.10 -8.07 3.24
N VAL A 131 2.81 -7.83 3.42
CA VAL A 131 2.31 -6.58 4.00
C VAL A 131 2.23 -6.75 5.51
N LEU A 132 2.89 -5.87 6.25
CA LEU A 132 2.86 -5.81 7.72
C LEU A 132 2.20 -4.50 8.16
N VAL A 133 1.28 -4.61 9.10
CA VAL A 133 0.45 -3.50 9.57
C VAL A 133 0.61 -3.34 11.07
N GLU A 134 0.87 -2.11 11.49
CA GLU A 134 0.83 -1.65 12.88
C GLU A 134 -0.35 -0.70 13.08
N LEU A 135 -1.09 -0.89 14.18
CA LEU A 135 -2.20 -0.04 14.56
C LEU A 135 -1.91 0.71 15.85
N GLU A 136 -2.15 2.01 15.81
CA GLU A 136 -2.09 2.86 17.00
C GLU A 136 -3.48 3.16 17.56
N LYS A 137 -3.53 3.92 18.65
CA LYS A 137 -4.81 4.37 19.21
C LYS A 137 -5.61 5.25 18.23
N PRO A 138 -6.95 5.13 18.21
CA PRO A 138 -7.80 5.88 17.29
C PRO A 138 -7.60 7.40 17.32
N LYS A 139 -7.41 7.98 18.51
CA LYS A 139 -7.21 9.42 18.74
C LYS A 139 -5.75 9.74 19.04
N MET A 140 -4.79 8.94 18.54
CA MET A 140 -3.37 9.26 18.68
C MET A 140 -3.07 10.67 18.16
N SER A 141 -2.49 11.51 19.02
CA SER A 141 -2.02 12.83 18.64
C SER A 141 -0.83 12.73 17.69
N LEU A 142 -0.93 13.32 16.51
CA LEU A 142 0.06 13.21 15.45
C LEU A 142 1.17 14.26 15.55
N PHE A 143 0.80 15.51 15.79
CA PHE A 143 1.71 16.65 15.85
C PHE A 143 1.46 17.49 17.09
N ASN A 144 2.51 18.12 17.59
CA ASN A 144 2.41 19.12 18.64
C ASN A 144 2.06 20.51 18.07
N ALA A 145 1.90 21.50 18.94
CA ALA A 145 1.56 22.88 18.54
C ALA A 145 2.62 23.53 17.62
N ASP A 146 3.87 23.07 17.68
CA ASP A 146 4.97 23.53 16.83
C ASP A 146 5.02 22.81 15.47
N GLY A 147 4.04 21.94 15.17
CA GLY A 147 3.99 21.15 13.94
C GLY A 147 4.99 19.99 13.89
N LYS A 148 5.67 19.66 15.00
CA LYS A 148 6.58 18.51 15.06
C LYS A 148 5.81 17.24 15.38
N PRO A 149 6.21 16.08 14.83
CA PRO A 149 5.56 14.81 15.17
C PRO A 149 5.69 14.54 16.67
N THR A 150 4.64 13.98 17.28
CA THR A 150 4.67 13.62 18.70
C THR A 150 5.61 12.44 18.94
N ALA A 151 6.03 12.26 20.20
CA ALA A 151 6.83 11.09 20.59
C ALA A 151 6.11 9.76 20.29
N LYS A 152 4.76 9.74 20.35
CA LYS A 152 3.95 8.56 19.99
C LYS A 152 4.06 8.25 18.50
N LEU A 153 3.81 9.24 17.63
CA LEU A 153 3.94 9.06 16.19
C LEU A 153 5.38 8.67 15.80
N GLN A 154 6.38 9.27 16.43
CA GLN A 154 7.79 8.90 16.22
C GLN A 154 8.06 7.46 16.63
N GLY A 155 7.57 7.03 17.81
CA GLY A 155 7.71 5.66 18.29
C GLY A 155 7.08 4.64 17.34
N ALA A 156 5.86 4.90 16.89
CA ALA A 156 5.14 4.01 15.95
C ALA A 156 5.89 3.84 14.62
N LEU A 157 6.45 4.93 14.07
CA LEU A 157 7.28 4.86 12.87
C LEU A 157 8.56 4.09 13.09
N GLU A 158 9.21 4.31 14.24
CA GLU A 158 10.47 3.66 14.57
C GLU A 158 10.27 2.16 14.77
N GLN A 159 9.16 1.75 15.38
CA GLN A 159 8.78 0.34 15.51
C GLN A 159 8.70 -0.34 14.14
N VAL A 160 7.98 0.26 13.20
CA VAL A 160 7.86 -0.27 11.83
C VAL A 160 9.21 -0.31 11.10
N LYS A 161 10.03 0.73 11.23
CA LYS A 161 11.41 0.74 10.65
C LYS A 161 12.30 -0.33 11.25
N THR A 162 12.17 -0.56 12.55
CA THR A 162 12.96 -1.56 13.26
C THR A 162 12.63 -2.96 12.75
N TRP A 163 11.39 -3.23 12.33
CA TRP A 163 11.05 -4.50 11.69
C TRP A 163 11.74 -4.69 10.34
N ASP A 164 11.78 -3.64 9.51
CA ASP A 164 12.48 -3.67 8.23
C ASP A 164 13.98 -3.95 8.43
N GLN A 165 14.62 -3.20 9.33
CA GLN A 165 16.01 -3.45 9.71
C GLN A 165 16.20 -4.87 10.25
N TYR A 166 15.29 -5.33 11.11
CA TYR A 166 15.36 -6.67 11.69
C TYR A 166 15.37 -7.75 10.62
N PHE A 167 14.46 -7.69 9.64
CA PHE A 167 14.40 -8.72 8.60
C PHE A 167 15.53 -8.63 7.58
N GLU A 168 16.07 -7.42 7.33
CA GLU A 168 17.27 -7.27 6.50
C GLU A 168 18.50 -7.92 7.17
N GLU A 169 18.63 -7.77 8.49
CA GLU A 169 19.69 -8.38 9.28
C GLU A 169 19.46 -9.90 9.53
N ASN A 170 18.20 -10.35 9.51
CA ASN A 170 17.80 -11.71 9.87
C ASN A 170 17.00 -12.41 8.76
N LYS A 171 17.53 -12.43 7.53
CA LYS A 171 16.87 -13.02 6.34
C LYS A 171 16.42 -14.47 6.55
N GLY A 172 17.21 -15.27 7.27
CA GLY A 172 16.85 -16.64 7.62
C GLY A 172 15.58 -16.73 8.48
N GLU A 173 15.37 -15.77 9.38
CA GLU A 173 14.14 -15.70 10.17
C GLU A 173 12.95 -15.20 9.34
N ALA A 174 13.15 -14.19 8.48
CA ALA A 174 12.13 -13.78 7.52
C ALA A 174 11.65 -14.99 6.69
N LYS A 175 12.58 -15.79 6.16
CA LYS A 175 12.27 -17.03 5.43
C LYS A 175 11.58 -18.07 6.30
N ARG A 176 12.03 -18.27 7.54
CA ARG A 176 11.41 -19.22 8.48
C ARG A 176 9.96 -18.86 8.77
N ILE A 177 9.68 -17.58 8.98
CA ILE A 177 8.34 -17.09 9.33
C ILE A 177 7.46 -17.08 8.10
N PHE A 178 7.90 -16.41 7.03
CA PHE A 178 7.07 -16.07 5.87
C PHE A 178 7.20 -17.04 4.69
N GLY A 179 8.07 -18.04 4.78
CA GLY A 179 8.34 -19.02 3.74
C GLY A 179 9.27 -18.49 2.65
N ALA A 180 8.88 -17.40 1.98
CA ALA A 180 9.66 -16.67 0.99
C ALA A 180 9.23 -15.20 0.99
N VAL A 181 10.19 -14.28 0.80
CA VAL A 181 9.94 -12.84 0.81
C VAL A 181 10.76 -12.19 -0.30
N ALA A 182 10.08 -11.54 -1.25
CA ALA A 182 10.72 -10.68 -2.23
C ALA A 182 10.78 -9.23 -1.74
N GLU A 183 9.70 -8.76 -1.10
CA GLU A 183 9.67 -7.43 -0.47
C GLU A 183 8.76 -7.45 0.77
N PHE A 184 9.04 -6.53 1.68
CA PHE A 184 8.08 -6.16 2.72
C PHE A 184 7.43 -4.83 2.35
N ARG A 185 6.14 -4.73 2.64
CA ARG A 185 5.39 -3.48 2.61
C ARG A 185 4.87 -3.18 3.99
N PHE A 186 5.09 -1.96 4.46
CA PHE A 186 4.73 -1.57 5.80
C PHE A 186 3.62 -0.53 5.82
N ILE A 187 2.60 -0.76 6.66
CA ILE A 187 1.49 0.17 6.86
C ILE A 187 1.39 0.53 8.34
N LEU A 188 1.45 1.82 8.65
CA LEU A 188 1.07 2.38 9.94
C LEU A 188 -0.33 2.99 9.83
N VAL A 189 -1.28 2.52 10.65
CA VAL A 189 -2.60 3.14 10.77
C VAL A 189 -2.68 3.86 12.12
N ALA A 190 -2.80 5.18 12.09
CA ALA A 190 -2.79 5.97 13.31
C ALA A 190 -3.60 7.24 13.16
N GLY A 191 -4.26 7.71 14.22
CA GLY A 191 -4.99 8.98 14.25
C GLY A 191 -6.17 9.09 13.26
N SER A 192 -6.93 10.18 13.36
CA SER A 192 -8.12 10.39 12.54
C SER A 192 -7.82 11.00 11.17
N GLY A 193 -8.73 10.81 10.21
CA GLY A 193 -8.66 11.45 8.89
C GLY A 193 -8.67 12.98 8.98
N GLU A 194 -9.35 13.56 9.96
CA GLU A 194 -9.36 15.01 10.22
C GLU A 194 -7.94 15.55 10.46
N HIS A 195 -7.17 14.96 11.38
CA HIS A 195 -5.82 15.42 11.68
C HIS A 195 -4.88 15.24 10.48
N TRP A 196 -5.04 14.12 9.78
CA TRP A 196 -4.29 13.82 8.56
C TRP A 196 -4.71 14.66 7.35
N GLY A 197 -5.87 15.32 7.39
CA GLY A 197 -6.42 16.15 6.33
C GLY A 197 -5.78 17.53 6.23
N THR A 198 -5.02 17.95 7.25
CA THR A 198 -4.29 19.21 7.22
C THR A 198 -3.16 19.19 6.18
N GLU A 199 -2.90 20.32 5.53
CA GLU A 199 -1.85 20.44 4.51
C GLU A 199 -0.47 20.00 5.04
N HIS A 200 -0.15 20.41 6.27
CA HIS A 200 1.09 20.03 6.95
C HIS A 200 1.20 18.51 7.10
N ALA A 201 0.16 17.86 7.64
CA ALA A 201 0.16 16.42 7.86
C ALA A 201 0.21 15.63 6.54
N GLN A 202 -0.45 16.11 5.49
CA GLN A 202 -0.38 15.52 4.14
C GLN A 202 1.04 15.59 3.56
N LYS A 203 1.67 16.77 3.56
CA LYS A 203 3.05 16.94 3.10
C LYS A 203 4.02 16.06 3.90
N TRP A 204 3.84 16.02 5.22
CA TRP A 204 4.65 15.19 6.10
C TRP A 204 4.48 13.69 5.80
N ARG A 205 3.26 13.20 5.53
CA ARG A 205 3.04 11.80 5.10
C ARG A 205 3.71 11.49 3.77
N ILE A 206 3.56 12.35 2.77
CA ILE A 206 4.18 12.17 1.44
C ILE A 206 5.70 12.06 1.58
N TYR A 207 6.31 12.93 2.39
CA TYR A 207 7.75 12.89 2.63
C TYR A 207 8.19 11.57 3.28
N ASN A 208 7.50 11.12 4.32
CA ASN A 208 7.87 9.89 5.04
C ASN A 208 7.63 8.63 4.20
N HIS A 209 6.54 8.58 3.43
CA HIS A 209 6.28 7.48 2.51
C HIS A 209 7.40 7.34 1.47
N LYS A 210 7.82 8.45 0.85
CA LYS A 210 8.93 8.42 -0.13
C LYS A 210 10.28 8.06 0.46
N ARG A 211 10.52 8.41 1.73
CA ARG A 211 11.84 8.25 2.36
C ARG A 211 12.02 6.90 3.04
N PHE A 212 10.96 6.36 3.63
CA PHE A 212 11.02 5.16 4.47
C PHE A 212 10.17 4.01 3.93
N HIS A 213 9.46 4.21 2.81
CA HIS A 213 8.58 3.20 2.22
C HIS A 213 7.50 2.68 3.18
N ILE A 214 7.10 3.51 4.16
CA ILE A 214 6.01 3.23 5.10
C ILE A 214 4.76 3.96 4.61
N GLU A 215 3.67 3.23 4.41
CA GLU A 215 2.36 3.80 4.17
C GLU A 215 1.72 4.25 5.47
N ILE A 216 1.23 5.49 5.49
CA ILE A 216 0.59 6.04 6.68
C ILE A 216 -0.88 6.31 6.37
N ARG A 217 -1.74 5.52 6.99
CA ARG A 217 -3.20 5.58 6.82
C ARG A 217 -3.86 6.14 8.09
N SER A 218 -5.02 6.76 7.92
CA SER A 218 -5.87 7.17 9.04
C SER A 218 -6.83 6.05 9.43
N MET A 219 -7.35 6.13 10.65
CA MET A 219 -8.39 5.23 11.18
C MET A 219 -9.65 5.18 10.32
N ASP A 220 -9.93 6.25 9.57
CA ASP A 220 -11.05 6.32 8.62
C ASP A 220 -10.99 5.25 7.53
N THR A 221 -9.86 4.57 7.32
CA THR A 221 -9.74 3.40 6.44
C THR A 221 -10.77 2.31 6.81
N PHE A 222 -10.99 2.10 8.11
CA PHE A 222 -11.95 1.12 8.60
C PHE A 222 -13.40 1.59 8.42
N LEU A 223 -13.65 2.90 8.51
CA LEU A 223 -14.97 3.48 8.22
C LEU A 223 -15.30 3.41 6.73
N ARG A 224 -14.31 3.58 5.85
CA ARG A 224 -14.48 3.38 4.41
C ARG A 224 -14.86 1.94 4.09
N ALA A 225 -14.27 0.96 4.78
CA ALA A 225 -14.64 -0.44 4.62
C ALA A 225 -16.10 -0.71 5.07
N ILE A 226 -16.57 -0.11 6.16
CA ILE A 226 -18.00 -0.16 6.56
C ILE A 226 -18.89 0.42 5.45
N LYS A 227 -18.50 1.56 4.87
CA LYS A 227 -19.24 2.19 3.78
C LYS A 227 -19.35 1.25 2.58
N VAL A 228 -18.26 0.63 2.16
CA VAL A 228 -18.24 -0.37 1.08
C VAL A 228 -19.15 -1.54 1.40
N ALA A 229 -19.13 -2.07 2.63
CA ALA A 229 -19.99 -3.17 3.01
C ALA A 229 -21.50 -2.85 2.94
N LYS A 230 -21.87 -1.59 3.13
CA LYS A 230 -23.27 -1.12 3.06
C LYS A 230 -23.71 -0.77 1.64
N GLU A 231 -22.85 -0.08 0.90
CA GLU A 231 -23.20 0.53 -0.39
C GLU A 231 -22.82 -0.36 -1.59
N HIS A 232 -21.74 -1.13 -1.45
CA HIS A 232 -21.14 -1.94 -2.51
C HIS A 232 -20.73 -3.34 -2.02
N PRO A 233 -21.64 -4.13 -1.40
CA PRO A 233 -21.28 -5.43 -0.79
C PRO A 233 -20.71 -6.46 -1.77
N ALA A 234 -21.03 -6.34 -3.07
CA ALA A 234 -20.48 -7.20 -4.11
C ALA A 234 -18.94 -7.07 -4.25
N GLU A 235 -18.35 -5.92 -3.87
CA GLU A 235 -16.89 -5.73 -3.90
C GLU A 235 -16.16 -6.58 -2.85
N LEU A 236 -16.89 -7.10 -1.84
CA LEU A 236 -16.33 -7.86 -0.73
C LEU A 236 -16.31 -9.38 -0.97
N TRP A 237 -16.62 -9.85 -2.18
CA TRP A 237 -16.74 -11.28 -2.49
C TRP A 237 -15.50 -12.08 -2.07
N SER A 238 -14.30 -11.56 -2.32
CA SER A 238 -13.04 -12.22 -1.96
C SER A 238 -12.79 -12.25 -0.44
N PHE A 239 -13.25 -11.21 0.26
CA PHE A 239 -13.22 -11.15 1.71
C PHE A 239 -14.20 -12.14 2.33
N LYS A 240 -15.34 -12.44 1.67
CA LYS A 240 -16.30 -13.45 2.15
C LYS A 240 -15.68 -14.83 2.21
N GLU A 241 -14.75 -15.16 1.31
CA GLU A 241 -14.02 -16.43 1.32
C GLU A 241 -13.06 -16.55 2.51
N LYS A 242 -12.60 -15.41 3.05
CA LYS A 242 -11.66 -15.29 4.17
C LYS A 242 -12.23 -14.36 5.26
N PRO A 243 -13.37 -14.70 5.90
CA PRO A 243 -14.19 -13.72 6.62
C PRO A 243 -13.58 -13.25 7.95
N VAL A 244 -12.64 -14.01 8.52
CA VAL A 244 -12.00 -13.72 9.79
C VAL A 244 -10.48 -13.72 9.64
N THR A 245 -9.80 -12.99 10.52
CA THR A 245 -8.34 -13.04 10.60
C THR A 245 -7.87 -14.37 11.22
N LEU A 246 -6.70 -14.85 10.80
CA LEU A 246 -6.10 -16.09 11.27
C LEU A 246 -5.01 -15.81 12.32
N PRO A 247 -4.90 -16.58 13.41
CA PRO A 247 -3.79 -16.42 14.33
C PRO A 247 -2.45 -16.75 13.65
N HIS A 248 -1.35 -16.10 14.07
CA HIS A 248 0.00 -16.33 13.51
C HIS A 248 0.41 -17.81 13.43
N THR A 249 -0.09 -18.66 14.34
CA THR A 249 0.15 -20.12 14.33
C THR A 249 -0.32 -20.84 13.06
N ARG A 250 -1.22 -20.22 12.27
CA ARG A 250 -1.70 -20.76 10.99
C ARG A 250 -0.83 -20.35 9.80
N LEU A 251 0.06 -19.37 9.98
CA LEU A 251 0.81 -18.75 8.89
C LEU A 251 1.73 -19.77 8.21
N GLU A 252 2.46 -20.58 8.99
CA GLU A 252 3.35 -21.60 8.44
C GLU A 252 2.61 -22.67 7.63
N SER A 253 1.53 -23.24 8.17
CA SER A 253 0.71 -24.19 7.40
C SER A 253 0.16 -23.56 6.13
N TYR A 254 -0.27 -22.31 6.19
CA TYR A 254 -0.84 -21.63 5.04
C TYR A 254 0.15 -21.50 3.89
N TRP A 255 1.37 -21.00 4.12
CA TRP A 255 2.32 -20.85 3.01
C TRP A 255 2.95 -22.18 2.58
N ARG A 256 2.95 -23.21 3.44
CA ARG A 256 3.38 -24.56 3.05
C ARG A 256 2.41 -25.25 2.10
N ASP A 257 1.13 -24.92 2.22
CA ASP A 257 0.05 -25.51 1.43
C ASP A 257 -0.35 -24.63 0.23
N TYR A 258 0.47 -23.62 -0.10
CA TYR A 258 0.18 -22.67 -1.17
C TYR A 258 1.20 -22.78 -2.32
N ASP A 259 0.78 -23.35 -3.45
CA ASP A 259 1.63 -23.62 -4.64
C ASP A 259 2.47 -22.42 -5.10
N TYR A 260 1.92 -21.21 -4.98
CA TYR A 260 2.65 -19.98 -5.28
C TYR A 260 3.94 -19.87 -4.45
N MET A 261 3.85 -20.13 -3.14
CA MET A 261 4.97 -20.07 -2.22
C MET A 261 5.96 -21.20 -2.45
N ASP A 262 5.50 -22.41 -2.81
CA ASP A 262 6.36 -23.54 -3.14
C ASP A 262 7.35 -23.21 -4.24
N ARG A 263 6.89 -22.51 -5.28
CA ARG A 263 7.75 -22.03 -6.36
C ARG A 263 8.75 -20.99 -5.86
N TRP A 264 8.29 -19.98 -5.13
CA TRP A 264 9.18 -18.88 -4.72
C TRP A 264 10.22 -19.30 -3.68
N ARG A 265 9.93 -20.28 -2.84
CA ARG A 265 10.89 -20.88 -1.90
C ARG A 265 12.10 -21.54 -2.58
N GLN A 266 11.96 -21.91 -3.85
CA GLN A 266 13.04 -22.50 -4.66
C GLN A 266 13.86 -21.45 -5.41
N VAL A 267 13.34 -20.23 -5.56
CA VAL A 267 13.95 -19.16 -6.37
C VAL A 267 14.55 -18.06 -5.49
N ILE A 268 13.96 -17.80 -4.32
CA ILE A 268 14.41 -16.78 -3.37
C ILE A 268 15.19 -17.45 -2.24
N ASP A 269 16.46 -17.07 -2.12
CA ASP A 269 17.39 -17.54 -1.09
C ASP A 269 17.10 -16.92 0.28
#